data_AF-A0A366DY54-F1
#
_entry.id   AF-A0A366DY54-F1
#
_cell.length_a   1.000
_cell.length_b   1.000
_cell.length_c   1.000
_cell.angle_alpha   90.00
_cell.angle_beta   90.00
_cell.angle_gamma   90.00
#
_symmetry.space_group_name_H-M   'P 1'
#
loop_
_entity.id
_entity.type
_entity.pdbx_description
1 polymer ?
#
loop_
_entity_poly.entity_id
_entity_poly.type
_entity_poly.pdbx_seq_one_letter_code
_entity_poly.pdbx_strand_id
1 'polypeptide(L)'
;MRTENINRKLKLHEERRATDRLPEQLQGFEIVEFVREDEFSPELLKSLAEFTGGAVAPHSRIYRNAQAHRIDEWVLALLTRARIGERLYLRTGLEYFPWVDCRVVDHRWLESLRRVFGPDQAFIAHDKYSAAATVGAQYEVLGYVAPEDLAHAPLPDPEPAGSDAPTSLLPALGDMVAPDAETELIRRIEPLPAGDDPT
;
A
#
# COMPACT_ATOMS: atom_id res chain seq x y z
N MET A 1 -17.50 -35.60 -0.77
CA MET A 1 -17.03 -35.95 0.59
C MET A 1 -15.70 -36.72 0.67
N ARG A 2 -15.53 -37.97 0.17
CA ARG A 2 -14.24 -38.71 0.32
C ARG A 2 -13.11 -38.14 -0.54
N THR A 3 -13.42 -37.64 -1.73
CA THR A 3 -12.44 -37.06 -2.68
C THR A 3 -11.96 -35.67 -2.26
N GLU A 4 -12.81 -34.83 -1.67
CA GLU A 4 -12.42 -33.51 -1.14
C GLU A 4 -11.38 -33.61 -0.03
N ASN A 5 -11.53 -34.59 0.86
CA ASN A 5 -10.61 -34.77 1.98
C ASN A 5 -9.23 -35.29 1.51
N ILE A 6 -9.21 -36.04 0.41
CA ILE A 6 -7.97 -36.49 -0.24
C ILE A 6 -7.29 -35.33 -0.97
N ASN A 7 -8.05 -34.55 -1.76
CA ASN A 7 -7.53 -33.36 -2.43
C ASN A 7 -6.98 -32.33 -1.45
N ARG A 8 -7.66 -32.13 -0.32
CA ARG A 8 -7.20 -31.23 0.75
C ARG A 8 -5.87 -31.68 1.35
N LYS A 9 -5.73 -32.98 1.64
CA LYS A 9 -4.48 -33.56 2.17
C LYS A 9 -3.34 -33.50 1.15
N LEU A 10 -3.61 -33.80 -0.12
CA LEU A 10 -2.62 -33.69 -1.19
C LEU A 10 -2.13 -32.24 -1.32
N LYS A 11 -3.07 -31.28 -1.38
CA LYS A 11 -2.74 -29.86 -1.45
C LYS A 11 -1.89 -29.40 -0.26
N LEU A 12 -2.24 -29.81 0.96
CA LEU A 12 -1.44 -29.50 2.15
C LEU A 12 -0.02 -30.07 2.06
N HIS A 13 0.14 -31.29 1.54
CA HIS A 13 1.46 -31.88 1.33
C HIS A 13 2.26 -31.18 0.22
N GLU A 14 1.61 -30.76 -0.85
CA GLU A 14 2.23 -30.00 -1.94
C GLU A 14 2.68 -28.62 -1.45
N GLU A 15 1.82 -27.90 -0.75
CA GLU A 15 2.16 -26.60 -0.18
C GLU A 15 3.27 -26.73 0.84
N ARG A 16 3.26 -27.76 1.70
CA ARG A 16 4.37 -28.00 2.64
C ARG A 16 5.71 -28.21 1.93
N ARG A 17 5.72 -28.94 0.81
CA ARG A 17 6.93 -29.08 -0.03
C ARG A 17 7.34 -27.76 -0.69
N ALA A 18 6.38 -26.91 -1.05
CA ALA A 18 6.67 -25.57 -1.57
C ALA A 18 7.32 -24.72 -0.48
N THR A 19 6.75 -24.74 0.72
CA THR A 19 7.26 -24.09 1.93
C THR A 19 8.69 -24.54 2.27
N ASP A 20 8.98 -25.84 2.22
CA ASP A 20 10.32 -26.38 2.47
C ASP A 20 11.38 -25.90 1.45
N ARG A 21 10.94 -25.52 0.23
CA ARG A 21 11.83 -25.02 -0.84
C ARG A 21 11.97 -23.51 -0.84
N LEU A 22 11.08 -22.77 -0.20
CA LEU A 22 11.13 -21.31 -0.13
C LEU A 22 12.46 -20.77 0.42
N PRO A 23 13.07 -21.33 1.49
CA PRO A 23 14.35 -20.84 1.99
C PRO A 23 15.48 -20.95 0.95
N GLU A 24 15.50 -22.01 0.15
CA GLU A 24 16.52 -22.22 -0.89
C GLU A 24 16.33 -21.28 -2.09
N GLN A 25 15.08 -20.88 -2.36
CA GLN A 25 14.72 -20.03 -3.49
C GLN A 25 14.87 -18.54 -3.17
N LEU A 26 14.61 -18.14 -1.93
CA LEU A 26 14.66 -16.76 -1.44
C LEU A 26 16.04 -16.40 -0.89
N GLN A 27 17.05 -16.42 -1.77
CA GLN A 27 18.40 -16.04 -1.40
C GLN A 27 18.43 -14.59 -0.90
N GLY A 28 19.09 -14.36 0.23
CA GLY A 28 19.15 -13.06 0.90
C GLY A 28 18.03 -12.80 1.91
N PHE A 29 17.12 -13.76 2.08
CA PHE A 29 16.20 -13.83 3.22
C PHE A 29 16.57 -14.95 4.19
N GLU A 30 16.39 -14.68 5.47
CA GLU A 30 16.24 -15.68 6.52
C GLU A 30 14.76 -15.83 6.83
N ILE A 31 14.20 -17.01 6.62
CA ILE A 31 12.81 -17.33 6.96
C ILE A 31 12.75 -17.70 8.43
N VAL A 32 11.98 -16.94 9.20
CA VAL A 32 11.81 -17.15 10.65
C VAL A 32 10.66 -18.12 10.90
N GLU A 33 9.46 -17.78 10.40
CA GLU A 33 8.26 -18.59 10.61
C GLU A 33 7.18 -18.33 9.56
N PHE A 34 6.19 -19.22 9.50
CA PHE A 34 5.00 -19.05 8.66
C PHE A 34 3.83 -18.57 9.50
N VAL A 35 3.14 -17.56 8.99
CA VAL A 35 2.10 -16.81 9.70
C VAL A 35 0.77 -16.97 8.99
N ARG A 36 -0.31 -17.05 9.77
CA ARG A 36 -1.68 -17.12 9.25
C ARG A 36 -2.27 -15.72 9.08
N GLU A 37 -3.25 -15.59 8.19
CA GLU A 37 -3.94 -14.30 7.96
C GLU A 37 -4.62 -13.76 9.23
N ASP A 38 -5.06 -14.65 10.13
CA ASP A 38 -5.72 -14.32 11.40
C ASP A 38 -4.86 -13.47 12.36
N GLU A 39 -3.56 -13.35 12.11
CA GLU A 39 -2.62 -12.59 12.94
C GLU A 39 -2.46 -11.11 12.55
N PHE A 40 -3.09 -10.69 11.45
CA PHE A 40 -3.06 -9.31 10.96
C PHE A 40 -4.41 -8.63 11.21
N SER A 41 -4.40 -7.31 11.36
CA SER A 41 -5.66 -6.56 11.48
C SER A 41 -6.49 -6.70 10.19
N PRO A 42 -7.82 -6.82 10.31
CA PRO A 42 -8.69 -6.97 9.14
C PRO A 42 -8.68 -5.72 8.23
N GLU A 43 -8.47 -4.54 8.79
CA GLU A 43 -8.30 -3.28 8.06
C GLU A 43 -7.07 -3.32 7.15
N LEU A 44 -5.95 -3.82 7.68
CA LEU A 44 -4.71 -3.98 6.91
C LEU A 44 -4.88 -4.97 5.75
N LEU A 45 -5.52 -6.10 6.01
CA LEU A 45 -5.83 -7.11 4.99
C LEU A 45 -6.80 -6.57 3.93
N LYS A 46 -7.77 -5.75 4.35
CA LYS A 46 -8.69 -5.06 3.44
C LYS A 46 -7.94 -4.10 2.52
N SER A 47 -7.02 -3.29 3.03
CA SER A 47 -6.19 -2.41 2.19
C SER A 47 -5.37 -3.19 1.17
N LEU A 48 -4.77 -4.31 1.57
CA LEU A 48 -4.05 -5.19 0.65
C LEU A 48 -4.95 -5.77 -0.45
N ALA A 49 -6.18 -6.16 -0.10
CA ALA A 49 -7.16 -6.63 -1.08
C ALA A 49 -7.55 -5.50 -2.07
N GLU A 50 -7.75 -4.29 -1.57
CA GLU A 50 -8.08 -3.10 -2.39
C GLU A 50 -6.97 -2.75 -3.40
N PHE A 51 -5.70 -2.94 -3.04
CA PHE A 51 -4.57 -2.76 -3.95
C PHE A 51 -4.66 -3.72 -5.15
N THR A 52 -4.95 -4.99 -4.89
CA THR A 52 -5.08 -6.00 -5.96
C THR A 52 -6.36 -5.86 -6.78
N GLY A 53 -7.42 -5.32 -6.18
CA GLY A 53 -8.71 -5.09 -6.85
C GLY A 53 -8.76 -3.84 -7.74
N GLY A 54 -7.73 -3.00 -7.73
CA GLY A 54 -7.71 -1.74 -8.50
C GLY A 54 -8.69 -0.68 -7.97
N ALA A 55 -9.19 -0.84 -6.75
CA ALA A 55 -10.13 0.09 -6.13
C ALA A 55 -9.45 1.40 -5.69
N VAL A 56 -8.12 1.38 -5.56
CA VAL A 56 -7.31 2.50 -5.08
C VAL A 56 -6.28 2.89 -6.13
N ALA A 57 -5.99 4.18 -6.22
CA ALA A 57 -4.94 4.68 -7.10
C ALA A 57 -3.55 4.29 -6.57
N PRO A 58 -2.61 3.88 -7.45
CA PRO A 58 -1.25 3.57 -7.03
C PRO A 58 -0.52 4.82 -6.54
N HIS A 59 0.31 4.65 -5.52
CA HIS A 59 1.15 5.72 -4.98
C HIS A 59 2.30 6.06 -5.93
N SER A 60 2.82 5.06 -6.62
CA SER A 60 3.90 5.23 -7.59
C SER A 60 3.84 4.16 -8.67
N ARG A 61 4.55 4.38 -9.77
CA ARG A 61 4.59 3.51 -10.93
C ARG A 61 6.00 3.43 -11.48
N ILE A 62 6.36 2.29 -12.05
CA ILE A 62 7.59 2.12 -12.83
C ILE A 62 7.32 1.25 -14.05
N TYR A 63 7.99 1.53 -15.17
CA TYR A 63 7.87 0.67 -16.35
C TYR A 63 8.50 -0.70 -16.11
N ARG A 64 7.83 -1.75 -16.60
CA ARG A 64 8.29 -3.14 -16.44
C ARG A 64 9.60 -3.43 -17.19
N ASN A 65 9.91 -2.66 -18.24
CA ASN A 65 11.15 -2.75 -19.00
C ASN A 65 12.29 -1.89 -18.43
N ALA A 66 12.08 -1.22 -17.28
CA ALA A 66 13.15 -0.52 -16.59
C ALA A 66 14.28 -1.49 -16.22
N GLN A 67 15.49 -0.95 -16.05
CA GLN A 67 16.63 -1.75 -15.64
C GLN A 67 16.36 -2.38 -14.26
N ALA A 68 16.77 -3.63 -14.06
CA ALA A 68 16.50 -4.38 -12.83
C ALA A 68 16.83 -3.58 -11.56
N HIS A 69 18.01 -2.96 -11.51
CA HIS A 69 18.44 -2.15 -10.38
C HIS A 69 17.51 -0.95 -10.10
N ARG A 70 16.88 -0.36 -11.13
CA ARG A 70 15.91 0.74 -10.96
C ARG A 70 14.61 0.26 -10.35
N ILE A 71 14.18 -0.95 -10.73
CA ILE A 71 13.02 -1.59 -10.12
C ILE A 71 13.32 -1.87 -8.65
N ASP A 72 14.50 -2.41 -8.35
CA ASP A 72 14.89 -2.73 -6.99
C ASP A 72 15.00 -1.45 -6.12
N GLU A 73 15.62 -0.37 -6.61
CA GLU A 73 15.63 0.95 -5.95
C GLU A 73 14.22 1.50 -5.70
N TRP A 74 13.34 1.36 -6.69
CA TRP A 74 11.95 1.80 -6.59
C TRP A 74 11.17 1.01 -5.53
N VAL A 75 11.35 -0.32 -5.45
CA VAL A 75 10.74 -1.14 -4.40
C VAL A 75 11.29 -0.75 -3.02
N LEU A 76 12.59 -0.54 -2.87
CA LEU A 76 13.17 -0.09 -1.58
C LEU A 76 12.60 1.26 -1.14
N ALA A 77 12.42 2.20 -2.07
CA ALA A 77 11.79 3.49 -1.77
C ALA A 77 10.33 3.33 -1.33
N LEU A 78 9.59 2.40 -1.95
CA LEU A 78 8.21 2.06 -1.58
C LEU A 78 8.14 1.51 -0.15
N LEU A 79 9.02 0.55 0.18
CA LEU A 79 9.10 -0.07 1.51
C LEU A 79 9.53 0.92 2.59
N THR A 80 10.52 1.76 2.29
CA THR A 80 10.98 2.83 3.19
C THR A 80 9.84 3.79 3.51
N ARG A 81 9.04 4.15 2.50
CA ARG A 81 7.85 5.01 2.68
C ARG A 81 6.79 4.35 3.56
N ALA A 82 6.63 3.04 3.45
CA ALA A 82 5.75 2.24 4.31
C ALA A 82 6.36 1.91 5.68
N ARG A 83 7.55 2.46 6.03
CA ARG A 83 8.31 2.14 7.25
C ARG A 83 8.63 0.65 7.41
N ILE A 84 8.67 -0.10 6.32
CA ILE A 84 9.02 -1.52 6.33
C ILE A 84 10.55 -1.62 6.37
N GLY A 85 11.07 -2.20 7.45
CA GLY A 85 12.51 -2.38 7.67
C GLY A 85 13.05 -3.72 7.21
N GLU A 86 14.13 -4.17 7.85
CA GLU A 86 14.81 -5.42 7.51
C GLU A 86 14.02 -6.69 7.89
N ARG A 87 13.07 -6.59 8.82
CA ARG A 87 12.15 -7.69 9.16
C ARG A 87 10.75 -7.34 8.68
N LEU A 88 10.15 -8.24 7.92
CA LEU A 88 8.88 -8.03 7.26
C LEU A 88 8.14 -9.34 7.07
N TYR A 89 6.82 -9.26 6.89
CA TYR A 89 6.03 -10.38 6.44
C TYR A 89 5.83 -10.29 4.92
N LEU A 90 6.09 -11.39 4.22
CA LEU A 90 5.93 -11.52 2.78
C LEU A 90 4.77 -12.47 2.46
N ARG A 91 3.93 -12.09 1.50
CA ARG A 91 2.86 -12.96 1.01
C ARG A 91 3.42 -14.04 0.08
N THR A 92 3.08 -15.30 0.34
CA THR A 92 3.62 -16.46 -0.41
C THR A 92 2.71 -16.93 -1.54
N GLY A 93 1.44 -16.52 -1.53
CA GLY A 93 0.41 -17.03 -2.46
C GLY A 93 -0.06 -18.46 -2.18
N LEU A 94 0.39 -19.08 -1.08
CA LEU A 94 -0.06 -20.41 -0.62
C LEU A 94 -1.35 -20.29 0.20
N GLU A 95 -2.24 -21.29 0.13
CA GLU A 95 -3.52 -21.27 0.86
C GLU A 95 -3.33 -21.54 2.36
N TYR A 96 -2.47 -22.50 2.71
CA TYR A 96 -2.24 -22.94 4.09
C TYR A 96 -1.13 -22.17 4.81
N PHE A 97 -0.25 -21.51 4.05
CA PHE A 97 0.89 -20.74 4.57
C PHE A 97 0.98 -19.36 3.90
N PRO A 98 -0.07 -18.52 4.00
CA PRO A 98 -0.23 -17.32 3.19
C PRO A 98 0.85 -16.26 3.40
N TRP A 99 1.46 -16.24 4.60
CA TRP A 99 2.49 -15.29 4.97
C TRP A 99 3.72 -15.98 5.55
N VAL A 100 4.87 -15.35 5.34
CA VAL A 100 6.15 -15.78 5.91
C VAL A 100 6.84 -14.58 6.56
N ASP A 101 7.29 -14.75 7.80
CA ASP A 101 8.17 -13.80 8.48
C ASP A 101 9.59 -13.98 7.95
N CYS A 102 10.12 -12.93 7.35
CA CYS A 102 11.42 -12.92 6.73
C CYS A 102 12.27 -11.78 7.29
N ARG A 103 13.55 -12.08 7.49
CA ARG A 103 14.59 -11.09 7.75
C ARG A 103 15.49 -10.95 6.53
N VAL A 104 15.74 -9.73 6.11
CA VAL A 104 16.69 -9.39 5.05
C VAL A 104 18.11 -9.58 5.58
N VAL A 105 18.91 -10.36 4.88
CA VAL A 105 20.30 -10.68 5.25
C VAL A 105 21.29 -10.21 4.18
N ASP A 106 20.88 -10.15 2.91
CA ASP A 106 21.76 -9.83 1.78
C ASP A 106 21.06 -8.92 0.76
N HIS A 107 21.79 -7.99 0.14
CA HIS A 107 21.32 -7.08 -0.92
C HIS A 107 20.64 -7.75 -2.13
N ARG A 108 20.86 -9.04 -2.37
CA ARG A 108 20.25 -9.80 -3.49
C ARG A 108 18.80 -10.24 -3.22
N TRP A 109 18.26 -9.96 -2.04
CA TRP A 109 16.92 -10.42 -1.64
C TRP A 109 15.82 -9.99 -2.62
N LEU A 110 15.88 -8.78 -3.17
CA LEU A 110 14.90 -8.28 -4.15
C LEU A 110 14.97 -9.00 -5.49
N GLU A 111 16.18 -9.33 -5.95
CA GLU A 111 16.39 -10.11 -7.17
C GLU A 111 15.76 -11.50 -7.02
N SER A 112 16.03 -12.17 -5.90
CA SER A 112 15.45 -13.47 -5.57
C SER A 112 13.92 -13.41 -5.51
N LEU A 113 13.38 -12.40 -4.83
CA LEU A 113 11.94 -12.24 -4.65
C LEU A 113 11.24 -12.03 -6.00
N ARG A 114 11.79 -11.17 -6.86
CA ARG A 114 11.26 -10.91 -8.21
C ARG A 114 11.34 -12.14 -9.12
N ARG A 115 12.33 -13.02 -8.92
CA ARG A 115 12.44 -14.31 -9.63
C ARG A 115 11.39 -15.32 -9.18
N VAL A 116 11.09 -15.37 -7.88
CA VAL A 116 10.20 -16.39 -7.29
C VAL A 116 8.73 -15.99 -7.41
N PHE A 117 8.39 -14.77 -7.04
CA PHE A 117 6.99 -14.29 -6.96
C PHE A 117 6.58 -13.40 -8.13
N GLY A 118 7.54 -12.93 -8.95
CA GLY A 118 7.24 -12.02 -10.04
C GLY A 118 6.95 -10.59 -9.56
N PRO A 119 6.16 -9.78 -10.30
CA PRO A 119 5.89 -8.38 -9.97
C PRO A 119 4.78 -8.18 -8.93
N ASP A 120 4.00 -9.22 -8.64
CA ASP A 120 2.87 -9.17 -7.71
C ASP A 120 3.33 -9.61 -6.32
N GLN A 121 3.55 -8.63 -5.45
CA GLN A 121 4.18 -8.85 -4.14
C GLN A 121 3.41 -8.05 -3.10
N ALA A 122 3.30 -8.60 -1.89
CA ALA A 122 2.68 -7.91 -0.76
C ALA A 122 3.56 -8.07 0.48
N PHE A 123 3.78 -6.95 1.14
CA PHE A 123 4.66 -6.78 2.28
C PHE A 123 3.89 -6.16 3.44
N ILE A 124 4.13 -6.65 4.64
CA ILE A 124 3.63 -6.05 5.88
C ILE A 124 4.83 -5.78 6.79
N ALA A 125 4.85 -4.62 7.43
CA ALA A 125 5.88 -4.28 8.41
C ALA A 125 5.82 -5.25 9.61
N HIS A 126 6.95 -5.54 10.25
CA HIS A 126 6.97 -6.45 11.40
C HIS A 126 6.11 -5.95 12.58
N ASP A 127 5.92 -4.64 12.73
CA ASP A 127 4.99 -4.04 13.69
C ASP A 127 3.50 -4.26 13.34
N LYS A 128 3.20 -4.78 12.14
CA LYS A 128 1.86 -5.10 11.62
C LYS A 128 0.93 -3.88 11.43
N TYR A 129 1.46 -2.65 11.40
CA TYR A 129 0.64 -1.44 11.18
C TYR A 129 0.72 -0.86 9.77
N SER A 130 1.77 -1.21 9.01
CA SER A 130 1.97 -0.69 7.67
C SER A 130 2.07 -1.81 6.65
N ALA A 131 1.59 -1.55 5.44
CA ALA A 131 1.70 -2.50 4.33
C ALA A 131 2.13 -1.80 3.04
N ALA A 132 2.78 -2.56 2.17
CA ALA A 132 3.10 -2.15 0.82
C ALA A 132 2.82 -3.29 -0.15
N ALA A 133 2.46 -2.98 -1.38
CA ALA A 133 2.29 -3.98 -2.42
C ALA A 133 2.79 -3.48 -3.76
N THR A 134 3.31 -4.40 -4.56
CA THR A 134 3.57 -4.19 -5.97
C THR A 134 2.58 -5.03 -6.77
N VAL A 135 1.98 -4.44 -7.81
CA VAL A 135 1.05 -5.13 -8.70
C VAL A 135 1.50 -4.95 -10.14
N GLY A 136 1.65 -6.04 -10.86
CA GLY A 136 2.02 -6.03 -12.27
C GLY A 136 0.85 -5.62 -13.16
N ALA A 137 1.01 -4.53 -13.91
CA ALA A 137 0.13 -4.13 -15.01
C ALA A 137 0.77 -4.48 -16.37
N GLN A 138 0.06 -4.18 -17.47
CA GLN A 138 0.46 -4.57 -18.83
C GLN A 138 1.87 -4.08 -19.22
N TYR A 139 2.22 -2.85 -18.89
CA TYR A 139 3.53 -2.25 -19.18
C TYR A 139 4.23 -1.66 -17.96
N GLU A 140 3.56 -1.69 -16.82
CA GLU A 140 3.98 -1.01 -15.60
C GLU A 140 3.95 -1.98 -14.41
N VAL A 141 4.65 -1.60 -13.37
CA VAL A 141 4.49 -2.12 -12.01
C VAL A 141 3.95 -0.97 -11.17
N LEU A 142 2.87 -1.25 -10.45
CA LEU A 142 2.14 -0.30 -9.62
C LEU A 142 2.53 -0.51 -8.17
N GLY A 143 2.88 0.56 -7.46
CA GLY A 143 3.27 0.51 -6.04
C GLY A 143 2.20 1.12 -5.16
N TYR A 144 1.83 0.40 -4.11
CA TYR A 144 0.81 0.79 -3.13
C TYR A 144 1.41 0.81 -1.73
N VAL A 145 0.90 1.71 -0.88
CA VAL A 145 1.28 1.84 0.53
C VAL A 145 0.01 2.06 1.36
N ALA A 146 -0.13 1.31 2.45
CA ALA A 146 -1.09 1.57 3.52
C ALA A 146 -0.31 2.14 4.72
N PRO A 147 -0.55 3.40 5.12
CA PRO A 147 0.13 4.00 6.27
C PRO A 147 -0.40 3.46 7.60
N GLU A 148 0.45 3.56 8.63
CA GLU A 148 0.22 3.27 10.06
C GLU A 148 -1.10 3.85 10.61
N ASP A 149 -1.55 4.99 10.08
CA ASP A 149 -2.77 5.71 10.51
C ASP A 149 -4.07 4.91 10.26
N LEU A 150 -4.05 3.92 9.37
CA LEU A 150 -5.20 3.06 9.10
C LEU A 150 -5.56 2.13 10.29
N ALA A 151 -4.61 1.83 11.16
CA ALA A 151 -4.88 1.12 12.43
C ALA A 151 -5.51 2.03 13.50
N HIS A 152 -5.64 3.32 13.21
CA HIS A 152 -6.23 4.34 14.07
C HIS A 152 -7.29 5.17 13.34
N ALA A 153 -8.02 4.57 12.40
CA ALA A 153 -9.25 5.20 11.93
C ALA A 153 -10.17 5.39 13.15
N PRO A 154 -10.50 6.62 13.57
CA PRO A 154 -11.54 6.84 14.55
C PRO A 154 -12.81 6.22 13.95
N LEU A 155 -13.53 5.42 14.73
CA LEU A 155 -14.89 5.05 14.37
C LEU A 155 -15.60 6.35 13.94
N PRO A 156 -16.28 6.40 12.77
CA PRO A 156 -17.14 7.53 12.49
C PRO A 156 -18.11 7.64 13.65
N ASP A 157 -18.08 8.76 14.37
CA ASP A 157 -19.09 9.08 15.37
C ASP A 157 -20.46 8.80 14.74
N PRO A 158 -21.37 8.11 15.46
CA PRO A 158 -22.71 7.92 14.93
C PRO A 158 -23.31 9.30 14.64
N GLU A 159 -23.58 9.58 13.36
CA GLU A 159 -24.38 10.72 12.94
C GLU A 159 -25.61 10.81 13.86
N PRO A 160 -25.85 11.95 14.53
CA PRO A 160 -27.09 12.12 15.26
C PRO A 160 -28.23 12.22 14.25
N ALA A 161 -28.96 11.12 14.09
CA ALA A 161 -30.24 11.09 13.41
C ALA A 161 -31.29 11.88 14.22
N GLY A 162 -31.97 12.83 13.55
CA GLY A 162 -33.22 13.45 14.00
C GLY A 162 -33.03 14.88 14.53
N SER A 163 -33.31 15.93 13.73
CA SER A 163 -34.65 16.49 13.45
C SER A 163 -35.34 17.04 14.69
N ASP A 164 -35.35 18.38 14.85
CA ASP A 164 -36.55 19.22 14.67
C ASP A 164 -36.24 20.68 15.04
N ALA A 165 -36.49 21.60 14.10
CA ALA A 165 -36.74 23.01 14.41
C ALA A 165 -38.22 23.15 14.83
N PRO A 166 -38.61 24.17 15.61
CA PRO A 166 -39.09 25.37 14.93
C PRO A 166 -38.89 26.71 15.66
N THR A 167 -38.76 27.76 14.84
CA THR A 167 -39.43 29.08 14.93
C THR A 167 -39.35 29.90 16.22
N SER A 168 -38.72 31.08 16.13
CA SER A 168 -39.21 32.38 16.66
C SER A 168 -38.40 33.51 15.99
N LEU A 169 -38.96 34.17 14.97
CA LEU A 169 -39.62 35.49 15.00
C LEU A 169 -38.68 36.68 15.31
N LEU A 170 -38.28 37.38 14.23
CA LEU A 170 -37.89 38.81 14.19
C LEU A 170 -39.05 39.69 14.67
N PRO A 171 -38.83 40.92 15.21
CA PRO A 171 -38.37 42.10 14.44
C PRO A 171 -37.46 43.05 15.28
N ALA A 172 -36.90 44.19 14.87
CA ALA A 172 -36.97 45.06 13.70
C ALA A 172 -35.78 46.06 13.73
N LEU A 173 -35.34 46.49 12.54
CA LEU A 173 -34.92 47.84 12.10
C LEU A 173 -33.77 48.63 12.77
N GLY A 174 -32.87 49.09 11.89
CA GLY A 174 -31.95 50.22 12.05
C GLY A 174 -30.50 49.77 11.81
N ASP A 175 -29.69 50.33 10.92
CA ASP A 175 -29.85 51.39 9.93
C ASP A 175 -28.74 51.14 8.87
N MET A 176 -28.84 51.81 7.74
CA MET A 176 -27.89 51.78 6.63
C MET A 176 -26.45 52.08 7.09
N VAL A 177 -25.46 51.44 6.45
CA VAL A 177 -24.36 52.08 5.71
C VAL A 177 -23.44 51.00 5.12
N ALA A 178 -23.44 50.92 3.79
CA ALA A 178 -22.32 50.50 2.95
C ALA A 178 -21.78 51.79 2.28
N PRO A 179 -20.56 51.87 1.71
CA PRO A 179 -19.80 50.76 1.13
C PRO A 179 -18.26 50.83 1.32
N ASP A 180 -17.59 49.91 0.63
CA ASP A 180 -16.23 50.03 0.06
C ASP A 180 -15.04 49.45 0.84
N ALA A 181 -14.57 48.29 0.38
CA ALA A 181 -13.14 47.96 0.28
C ALA A 181 -12.96 46.75 -0.65
N GLU A 182 -12.93 47.01 -1.95
CA GLU A 182 -12.21 46.18 -2.91
C GLU A 182 -10.72 46.14 -2.52
N THR A 183 -10.13 44.96 -2.39
CA THR A 183 -8.71 44.78 -2.72
C THR A 183 -8.48 43.34 -3.18
N GLU A 184 -8.61 43.13 -4.48
CA GLU A 184 -8.02 41.98 -5.17
C GLU A 184 -6.49 41.99 -4.97
N LEU A 185 -5.92 40.92 -4.42
CA LEU A 185 -4.48 40.72 -4.39
C LEU A 185 -4.06 39.75 -5.51
N ILE A 186 -3.95 40.28 -6.72
CA ILE A 186 -3.25 39.62 -7.83
C ILE A 186 -1.75 39.83 -7.63
N ARG A 187 -0.98 38.78 -7.34
CA ARG A 187 0.47 38.76 -7.58
C ARG A 187 0.81 37.85 -8.74
N ARG A 188 1.03 38.53 -9.87
CA ARG A 188 1.68 38.10 -11.10
C ARG A 188 3.20 38.06 -10.86
N ILE A 189 3.86 36.95 -11.15
CA ILE A 189 5.30 36.94 -11.46
C ILE A 189 5.44 36.21 -12.80
N GLU A 190 5.99 36.95 -13.76
CA GLU A 190 6.24 36.59 -15.15
C GLU A 190 7.35 35.54 -15.34
N PRO A 191 7.34 34.84 -16.49
CA PRO A 191 8.33 33.84 -16.86
C PRO A 191 9.66 34.44 -17.34
N LEU A 192 10.72 33.68 -17.09
CA LEU A 192 12.13 33.92 -17.45
C LEU A 192 12.34 34.09 -18.97
N PRO A 193 13.03 35.14 -19.45
CA PRO A 193 13.34 35.28 -20.87
C PRO A 193 14.54 34.41 -21.28
N ALA A 194 14.40 33.79 -22.46
CA ALA A 194 15.42 33.06 -23.18
C ALA A 194 16.63 33.95 -23.53
N GLY A 195 17.82 33.49 -23.19
CA GLY A 195 19.07 34.05 -23.68
C GLY A 195 19.45 33.36 -24.98
N ASP A 196 19.33 34.10 -26.08
CA ASP A 196 19.95 33.78 -27.37
C ASP A 196 21.28 34.55 -27.48
N ASP A 197 22.26 33.86 -28.07
CA ASP A 197 23.61 34.28 -28.47
C ASP A 197 23.64 35.65 -29.20
N PRO A 198 24.77 36.40 -29.19
CA PRO A 198 25.82 36.15 -30.19
C PRO A 198 27.27 36.55 -29.81
N THR A 199 28.27 35.83 -30.35
CA THR A 199 29.32 36.33 -31.28
C THR A 199 30.12 35.15 -31.85
#